data_AF-A0AAV8V5K2-F1
#
_entry.id   AF-A0AAV8V5K2-F1
#
_cell.length_a   1.000
_cell.length_b   1.000
_cell.length_c   1.000
_cell.angle_alpha   90.00
_cell.angle_beta   90.00
_cell.angle_gamma   90.00
#
_symmetry.space_group_name_H-M   'P 1'
#
loop_
_entity.id
_entity.type
_entity.pdbx_description
1 polymer ?
#
loop_
_entity_poly.entity_id
_entity_poly.type
_entity_poly.pdbx_seq_one_letter_code
_entity_poly.pdbx_strand_id
1 'polypeptide(L)'
;VIGTILENAQVNSARDWSNIRKSILDHEINRGQFTTNNIDAMILGHCTKIKRYDLGASYVSFLNQEDVKLNIATIGKYLKLIYFKNQENCLETGKPCDKAQEEIITKHYHDLRKDYPVLDSLTLENVVLALSLTSRWKECLDLLKEIKITAVPTAAAYSAVIAAAFLNNEEALGWTLLDEILMLDKLPGSVSLLAYVTYKGLCQHCSQTLDNFVLTDQEFAELKSEIFEKVIVGRDVFVKTNPEELEKFK
;
A
#
# COMPACT_ATOMS: atom_id res chain seq x y z
N VAL A 1 15.12 15.91 7.32
CA VAL A 1 15.17 15.78 8.79
C VAL A 1 15.06 14.32 9.19
N ILE A 2 13.87 13.70 9.26
CA ILE A 2 13.75 12.30 9.72
C ILE A 2 14.65 11.33 8.95
N GLY A 3 14.62 11.34 7.60
CA GLY A 3 15.47 10.47 6.79
C GLY A 3 16.95 10.66 7.05
N THR A 4 17.43 11.91 6.98
CA THR A 4 18.83 12.28 7.27
C THR A 4 19.29 11.82 8.67
N ILE A 5 18.43 11.92 9.68
CA ILE A 5 18.77 11.51 11.05
C ILE A 5 18.78 9.98 11.16
N LEU A 6 17.78 9.30 10.60
CA LEU A 6 17.67 7.84 10.67
C LEU A 6 18.70 7.10 9.82
N GLU A 7 19.14 7.67 8.69
CA GLU A 7 20.21 7.11 7.86
C GLU A 7 21.55 7.09 8.58
N ASN A 8 21.80 8.09 9.44
CA ASN A 8 23.03 8.20 10.21
C ASN A 8 22.94 7.55 11.60
N ALA A 9 21.76 7.11 12.03
CA ALA A 9 21.55 6.52 13.35
C ALA A 9 21.63 4.99 13.31
N GLN A 10 22.47 4.42 14.18
CA GLN A 10 22.37 3.00 14.52
C GLN A 10 21.38 2.83 15.67
N VAL A 11 20.26 2.16 15.40
CA VAL A 11 19.23 1.88 16.40
C VAL A 11 19.44 0.48 16.94
N ASN A 12 20.00 0.39 18.15
CA ASN A 12 20.28 -0.87 18.82
C ASN A 12 19.52 -1.00 20.16
N SER A 13 18.96 0.09 20.67
CA SER A 13 18.31 0.15 21.99
C SER A 13 17.18 1.19 22.05
N ALA A 14 16.36 1.11 23.09
CA ALA A 14 15.33 2.11 23.41
C ALA A 14 15.91 3.54 23.58
N ARG A 15 17.11 3.64 24.15
CA ARG A 15 17.78 4.93 24.36
C ARG A 15 18.11 5.64 23.05
N ASP A 16 18.38 4.87 21.99
CA ASP A 16 18.67 5.43 20.66
C ASP A 16 17.43 6.14 20.10
N TRP A 17 16.23 5.60 20.36
CA TRP A 17 14.99 6.24 19.94
C TRP A 17 14.71 7.55 20.66
N SER A 18 14.98 7.64 21.96
CA SER A 18 14.92 8.90 22.70
C SER A 18 15.87 9.95 22.12
N ASN A 19 17.10 9.56 21.79
CA ASN A 19 18.07 10.45 21.15
C ASN A 19 17.60 10.89 19.76
N ILE A 20 17.06 9.98 18.95
CA ILE A 20 16.53 10.29 17.61
C ILE A 20 15.37 11.27 17.71
N ARG A 21 14.42 11.06 18.63
CA ARG A 21 13.29 11.99 18.84
C ARG A 21 13.80 13.39 19.18
N LYS A 22 14.74 13.49 20.12
CA LYS A 22 15.36 14.75 20.50
C LYS A 22 16.07 15.42 19.32
N SER A 23 16.89 14.68 18.57
CA SER A 23 17.59 15.18 17.39
C SER A 23 16.64 15.67 16.30
N ILE A 24 15.45 15.08 16.14
CA ILE A 24 14.44 15.54 15.18
C ILE A 24 13.78 16.83 15.66
N LEU A 25 13.42 16.91 16.95
CA LEU A 25 12.77 18.08 17.55
C LEU A 25 13.68 19.30 17.57
N ASP A 26 14.94 19.10 17.96
CA ASP A 26 15.94 20.16 18.12
C ASP A 26 16.68 20.51 16.81
N HIS A 27 16.33 19.85 15.69
CA HIS A 27 17.01 20.05 14.41
C HIS A 27 16.83 21.50 13.90
N GLU A 28 17.89 22.14 13.40
CA GLU A 28 17.87 23.55 12.96
C GLU A 28 16.83 23.86 11.88
N ILE A 29 16.57 22.90 10.99
CA ILE A 29 15.56 22.99 9.92
C ILE A 29 14.13 22.73 10.44
N ASN A 30 13.95 22.30 11.69
CA ASN A 30 12.61 22.13 12.29
C ASN A 30 11.99 23.51 12.60
N ARG A 31 11.06 23.95 11.76
CA ARG A 31 10.30 25.20 11.91
C ARG A 31 8.89 24.95 12.46
N GLY A 32 8.71 23.88 13.23
CA GLY A 32 7.43 23.47 13.81
C GLY A 32 6.73 22.34 13.05
N GLN A 33 7.31 21.82 11.96
CA GLN A 33 6.75 20.64 11.29
C GLN A 33 6.82 19.37 12.15
N PHE A 34 7.79 19.27 13.07
CA PHE A 34 7.89 18.19 14.04
C PHE A 34 7.64 18.74 15.44
N THR A 35 6.66 18.15 16.12
CA THR A 35 6.24 18.50 17.48
C THR A 35 6.17 17.24 18.32
N THR A 36 6.14 17.39 19.64
CA THR A 36 5.94 16.26 20.56
C THR A 36 4.64 15.48 20.28
N ASN A 37 3.64 16.14 19.68
CA ASN A 37 2.34 15.52 19.37
C ASN A 37 2.33 14.75 18.04
N ASN A 38 3.20 15.07 17.09
CA ASN A 38 3.17 14.46 15.75
C ASN A 38 4.40 13.59 15.43
N ILE A 39 5.47 13.71 16.21
CA ILE A 39 6.77 13.09 15.90
C ILE A 39 6.65 11.57 15.73
N ASP A 40 5.85 10.91 16.57
CA ASP A 40 5.73 9.45 16.56
C ASP A 40 5.07 8.96 15.27
N ALA A 41 3.96 9.58 14.88
CA ALA A 41 3.30 9.33 13.61
C ALA A 41 4.22 9.63 12.40
N MET A 42 5.03 10.69 12.48
CA MET A 42 5.95 11.07 11.41
C MET A 42 7.11 10.08 11.26
N ILE A 43 7.65 9.56 12.36
CA ILE A 43 8.68 8.51 12.35
C ILE A 43 8.12 7.23 11.75
N LEU A 44 6.97 6.75 12.23
CA LEU A 44 6.32 5.55 11.70
C LEU A 44 6.01 5.69 10.21
N GLY A 45 5.43 6.84 9.81
CA GLY A 45 5.14 7.13 8.40
C GLY A 45 6.40 7.13 7.52
N HIS A 46 7.53 7.62 8.05
CA HIS A 46 8.81 7.56 7.35
C HIS A 46 9.31 6.13 7.21
N CYS A 47 9.30 5.33 8.29
CA CYS A 47 9.69 3.91 8.26
C CYS A 47 8.89 3.11 7.22
N THR A 48 7.58 3.34 7.13
CA THR A 48 6.74 2.73 6.09
C THR A 48 7.17 3.19 4.69
N LYS A 49 7.41 4.49 4.48
CA LYS A 49 7.80 5.05 3.18
C LYS A 49 9.10 4.44 2.64
N ILE A 50 10.09 4.24 3.52
CA ILE A 50 11.39 3.64 3.15
C ILE A 50 11.39 2.11 3.23
N LYS A 51 10.23 1.49 3.47
CA LYS A 51 10.05 0.03 3.59
C LYS A 51 10.90 -0.64 4.68
N ARG A 52 11.31 0.10 5.71
CA ARG A 52 12.03 -0.44 6.89
C ARG A 52 11.03 -0.75 7.99
N TYR A 53 10.21 -1.78 7.79
CA TYR A 53 9.11 -2.09 8.71
C TYR A 53 9.58 -2.59 10.07
N ASP A 54 10.66 -3.37 10.13
CA ASP A 54 11.22 -3.84 11.40
C ASP A 54 11.77 -2.70 12.25
N LEU A 55 12.33 -1.66 11.60
CA LEU A 55 12.75 -0.45 12.29
C LEU A 55 11.53 0.28 12.87
N GLY A 56 10.43 0.40 12.12
CA GLY A 56 9.20 0.99 12.67
C GLY A 56 8.58 0.14 13.78
N ALA A 57 8.65 -1.18 13.70
CA ALA A 57 8.21 -2.07 14.76
C ALA A 57 9.06 -1.90 16.04
N SER A 58 10.39 -1.75 15.91
CA SER A 58 11.25 -1.47 17.06
C SER A 58 10.96 -0.10 17.69
N TYR A 59 10.52 0.89 16.89
CA TYR A 59 10.04 2.17 17.42
C TYR A 59 8.79 2.03 18.28
N VAL A 60 7.81 1.24 17.83
CA VAL A 60 6.60 0.98 18.63
C VAL A 60 6.93 0.22 19.91
N SER A 61 7.84 -0.75 19.85
CA SER A 61 8.33 -1.43 21.06
C SER A 61 8.93 -0.45 22.07
N PHE A 62 9.68 0.55 21.60
CA PHE A 62 10.18 1.63 22.43
C PHE A 62 9.05 2.47 23.05
N LEU A 63 8.04 2.87 22.26
CA LEU A 63 6.90 3.65 22.78
C LEU A 63 6.15 2.89 23.88
N ASN A 64 5.99 1.57 23.71
CA ASN A 64 5.37 0.71 24.72
C ASN A 64 6.23 0.56 25.99
N GLN A 65 7.56 0.48 25.85
CA GLN A 65 8.49 0.38 27.00
C GLN A 65 8.51 1.66 27.84
N GLU A 66 8.40 2.82 27.21
CA GLU A 66 8.34 4.13 27.86
C GLU A 66 6.93 4.53 28.29
N ASP A 67 5.95 3.61 28.20
CA ASP A 67 4.53 3.83 28.51
C ASP A 67 3.93 5.08 27.81
N VAL A 68 4.36 5.33 26.57
CA VAL A 68 3.89 6.47 25.78
C VAL A 68 2.53 6.13 25.16
N LYS A 69 1.48 6.82 25.61
CA LYS A 69 0.14 6.69 25.02
C LYS A 69 0.14 7.11 23.54
N LEU A 70 -0.20 6.18 22.66
CA LEU A 70 -0.33 6.46 21.22
C LEU A 70 -1.59 7.30 20.95
N ASN A 71 -1.43 8.39 20.19
CA ASN A 71 -2.56 9.18 19.72
C ASN A 71 -3.15 8.61 18.42
N ILE A 72 -4.29 9.15 17.98
CA ILE A 72 -5.02 8.72 16.77
C ILE A 72 -4.13 8.63 15.52
N ALA A 73 -3.28 9.64 15.30
CA ALA A 73 -2.39 9.69 14.14
C ALA A 73 -1.31 8.60 14.22
N THR A 74 -0.72 8.40 15.40
CA THR A 74 0.30 7.37 15.63
C THR A 74 -0.28 5.97 15.47
N ILE A 75 -1.48 5.71 16.02
CA ILE A 75 -2.19 4.44 15.85
C ILE A 75 -2.46 4.19 14.36
N GLY A 76 -2.99 5.18 13.63
CA GLY A 76 -3.22 5.05 12.19
C GLY A 76 -1.93 4.71 11.42
N LYS A 77 -0.82 5.38 11.70
CA LYS A 77 0.47 5.08 11.06
C LYS A 77 1.01 3.70 11.46
N TYR A 78 0.77 3.25 12.69
CA TYR A 78 1.15 1.93 13.14
C TYR A 78 0.35 0.83 12.42
N LEU A 79 -0.98 0.97 12.33
CA LEU A 79 -1.86 0.05 11.58
C LEU A 79 -1.41 -0.06 10.11
N LYS A 80 -1.12 1.07 9.47
CA LYS A 80 -0.55 1.09 8.12
C LYS A 80 0.79 0.33 8.03
N LEU A 81 1.67 0.51 9.02
CA LEU A 81 2.95 -0.20 9.07
C LEU A 81 2.77 -1.72 9.23
N ILE A 82 1.82 -2.15 10.07
CA ILE A 82 1.46 -3.57 10.23
C ILE A 82 1.01 -4.15 8.88
N TYR A 83 0.15 -3.43 8.15
CA TYR A 83 -0.31 -3.89 6.83
C TYR A 83 0.87 -4.17 5.89
N PHE A 84 1.73 -3.17 5.68
CA PHE A 84 2.84 -3.31 4.72
C PHE A 84 3.89 -4.33 5.15
N LYS A 85 4.05 -4.55 6.46
CA LYS A 85 4.95 -5.59 6.99
C LYS A 85 4.46 -7.01 6.69
N ASN A 86 3.14 -7.23 6.67
CA ASN A 86 2.56 -8.58 6.69
C ASN A 86 1.80 -8.96 5.41
N GLN A 87 1.44 -8.01 4.54
CA GLN A 87 0.65 -8.28 3.33
C GLN A 87 1.27 -9.37 2.43
N GLU A 88 2.59 -9.44 2.31
CA GLU A 88 3.28 -10.42 1.46
C GLU A 88 3.13 -11.83 2.02
N ASN A 89 3.25 -11.99 3.34
CA ASN A 89 3.03 -13.28 3.98
C ASN A 89 1.57 -13.76 3.84
N CYS A 90 0.60 -12.85 3.98
CA CYS A 90 -0.82 -13.20 3.76
C CYS A 90 -1.08 -13.61 2.30
N LEU A 91 -0.47 -12.91 1.33
CA LEU A 91 -0.57 -13.26 -0.09
C LEU A 91 0.04 -14.63 -0.40
N GLU A 92 1.23 -14.92 0.13
CA GLU A 92 1.94 -16.18 -0.13
C GLU A 92 1.25 -17.38 0.51
N THR A 93 0.71 -17.20 1.71
CA THR A 93 0.10 -18.29 2.49
C THR A 93 -1.39 -18.47 2.21
N GLY A 94 -2.05 -17.48 1.61
CA GLY A 94 -3.50 -17.46 1.43
C GLY A 94 -4.26 -17.32 2.76
N LYS A 95 -3.60 -16.89 3.85
CA LYS A 95 -4.16 -16.88 5.20
C LYS A 95 -4.14 -15.48 5.81
N PRO A 96 -5.07 -15.20 6.75
CA PRO A 96 -4.99 -14.01 7.59
C PRO A 96 -3.66 -13.93 8.36
N CYS A 97 -3.35 -12.75 8.89
CA CYS A 97 -2.22 -12.56 9.79
C CYS A 97 -2.34 -13.44 11.04
N ASP A 98 -1.22 -13.62 11.75
CA ASP A 98 -1.22 -14.41 12.98
C ASP A 98 -2.19 -13.84 14.04
N LYS A 99 -2.62 -14.69 14.97
CA LYS A 99 -3.60 -14.31 16.00
C LYS A 99 -3.14 -13.15 16.88
N ALA A 100 -1.84 -13.06 17.19
CA ALA A 100 -1.33 -11.99 18.03
C ALA A 100 -1.41 -10.64 17.30
N GLN A 101 -1.10 -10.61 16.00
CA GLN A 101 -1.27 -9.44 15.16
C GLN A 101 -2.74 -9.07 14.99
N GLU A 102 -3.62 -10.05 14.77
CA GLU A 102 -5.06 -9.82 14.65
C GLU A 102 -5.63 -9.20 15.94
N GLU A 103 -5.22 -9.68 17.11
CA GLU A 103 -5.59 -9.10 18.41
C GLU A 103 -5.12 -7.66 18.56
N ILE A 104 -3.88 -7.34 18.14
CA ILE A 104 -3.34 -5.97 18.16
C ILE A 104 -4.15 -5.05 17.24
N ILE A 105 -4.41 -5.46 16.00
CA ILE A 105 -5.17 -4.68 15.02
C ILE A 105 -6.59 -4.44 15.54
N THR A 106 -7.24 -5.51 16.01
CA THR A 106 -8.59 -5.46 16.55
C THR A 106 -8.66 -4.53 17.75
N LYS A 107 -7.75 -4.68 18.73
CA LYS A 107 -7.71 -3.82 19.92
C LYS A 107 -7.61 -2.35 19.54
N HIS A 108 -6.64 -1.99 18.70
CA HIS A 108 -6.47 -0.60 18.27
C HIS A 108 -7.68 -0.04 17.53
N TYR A 109 -8.32 -0.84 16.68
CA TYR A 109 -9.55 -0.41 16.01
C TYR A 109 -10.70 -0.16 17.00
N HIS A 110 -10.90 -1.04 17.99
CA HIS A 110 -11.96 -0.88 18.99
C HIS A 110 -11.68 0.31 19.93
N ASP A 111 -10.43 0.48 20.36
CA ASP A 111 -10.01 1.62 21.18
C ASP A 111 -10.23 2.94 20.41
N LEU A 112 -9.89 2.99 19.12
CA LEU A 112 -10.15 4.15 18.26
C LEU A 112 -11.65 4.46 18.16
N ARG A 113 -12.51 3.46 17.91
CA ARG A 113 -13.96 3.66 17.81
C ARG A 113 -14.60 4.05 19.14
N LYS A 114 -14.05 3.58 20.25
CA LYS A 114 -14.51 3.94 21.60
C LYS A 114 -14.17 5.39 21.94
N ASP A 115 -12.94 5.81 21.67
CA ASP A 115 -12.46 7.17 22.00
C ASP A 115 -12.97 8.20 20.97
N TYR A 116 -13.18 7.80 19.72
CA TYR A 116 -13.57 8.64 18.60
C TYR A 116 -14.72 7.97 17.80
N PRO A 117 -15.99 8.29 18.11
CA PRO A 117 -17.14 7.68 17.42
C PRO A 117 -17.14 7.94 15.91
N VAL A 118 -16.63 9.10 15.50
CA VAL A 118 -16.47 9.50 14.10
C VAL A 118 -14.98 9.65 13.80
N LEU A 119 -14.51 8.96 12.77
CA LEU A 119 -13.12 8.97 12.31
C LEU A 119 -13.04 9.68 10.96
N ASP A 120 -11.93 10.38 10.73
CA ASP A 120 -11.64 10.98 9.43
C ASP A 120 -11.23 9.91 8.40
N SER A 121 -11.32 10.26 7.12
CA SER A 121 -11.03 9.35 6.01
C SER A 121 -9.61 8.78 6.05
N LEU A 122 -8.60 9.57 6.46
CA LEU A 122 -7.21 9.11 6.53
C LEU A 122 -7.04 8.07 7.63
N THR A 123 -7.67 8.26 8.79
CA THR A 123 -7.63 7.27 9.88
C THR A 123 -8.36 6.00 9.47
N LEU A 124 -9.57 6.11 8.90
CA LEU A 124 -10.34 4.97 8.41
C LEU A 124 -9.58 4.17 7.35
N GLU A 125 -8.89 4.82 6.41
CA GLU A 125 -8.09 4.12 5.40
C GLU A 125 -6.96 3.30 6.02
N ASN A 126 -6.27 3.81 7.04
CA ASN A 126 -5.23 3.06 7.72
C ASN A 126 -5.80 1.86 8.50
N VAL A 127 -7.00 2.00 9.06
CA VAL A 127 -7.73 0.91 9.71
C VAL A 127 -8.13 -0.15 8.68
N VAL A 128 -8.67 0.25 7.52
CA VAL A 128 -9.05 -0.65 6.41
C VAL A 128 -7.85 -1.48 5.97
N LEU A 129 -6.68 -0.84 5.80
CA LEU A 129 -5.45 -1.56 5.46
C LEU A 129 -5.14 -2.65 6.48
N ALA A 130 -5.12 -2.35 7.78
CA ALA A 130 -4.78 -3.36 8.78
C ALA A 130 -5.85 -4.45 8.91
N LEU A 131 -7.14 -4.08 9.00
CA LEU A 131 -8.24 -5.03 9.15
C LEU A 131 -8.37 -5.99 7.97
N SER A 132 -7.96 -5.59 6.76
CA SER A 132 -8.02 -6.47 5.59
C SER A 132 -7.13 -7.70 5.72
N LEU A 133 -6.14 -7.69 6.62
CA LEU A 133 -5.29 -8.85 6.91
C LEU A 133 -5.91 -9.84 7.91
N THR A 134 -7.03 -9.49 8.52
CA THR A 134 -7.62 -10.26 9.63
C THR A 134 -8.78 -11.13 9.18
N SER A 135 -9.22 -12.05 10.05
CA SER A 135 -10.48 -12.80 9.85
C SER A 135 -11.73 -11.89 9.75
N ARG A 136 -11.62 -10.63 10.21
CA ARG A 136 -12.70 -9.63 10.26
C ARG A 136 -12.70 -8.66 9.07
N TRP A 137 -11.98 -8.96 8.00
CA TRP A 137 -11.82 -8.09 6.83
C TRP A 137 -13.14 -7.58 6.21
N LYS A 138 -14.26 -8.30 6.38
CA LYS A 138 -15.57 -7.87 5.86
C LYS A 138 -16.03 -6.53 6.45
N GLU A 139 -15.57 -6.16 7.64
CA GLU A 139 -15.84 -4.83 8.21
C GLU A 139 -15.27 -3.70 7.35
N CYS A 140 -14.20 -3.96 6.60
CA CYS A 140 -13.64 -2.98 5.69
C CYS A 140 -14.64 -2.51 4.62
N LEU A 141 -15.65 -3.32 4.28
CA LEU A 141 -16.69 -2.92 3.33
C LEU A 141 -17.54 -1.76 3.86
N ASP A 142 -17.88 -1.80 5.14
CA ASP A 142 -18.64 -0.72 5.78
C ASP A 142 -17.75 0.49 6.03
N LEU A 143 -16.49 0.29 6.42
CA LEU A 143 -15.51 1.37 6.52
C LEU A 143 -15.27 2.08 5.18
N LEU A 144 -15.21 1.34 4.07
CA LEU A 144 -15.11 1.94 2.73
C LEU A 144 -16.34 2.78 2.40
N LYS A 145 -17.55 2.33 2.77
CA LYS A 145 -18.77 3.15 2.61
C LYS A 145 -18.69 4.42 3.46
N GLU A 146 -18.21 4.34 4.69
CA GLU A 146 -18.02 5.51 5.56
C GLU A 146 -17.03 6.51 4.94
N ILE A 147 -15.90 6.04 4.41
CA ILE A 147 -14.93 6.90 3.72
C ILE A 147 -15.60 7.61 2.54
N LYS A 148 -16.38 6.88 1.73
CA LYS A 148 -17.08 7.41 0.54
C LYS A 148 -18.05 8.55 0.84
N ILE A 149 -18.51 8.70 2.09
CA ILE A 149 -19.35 9.83 2.50
C ILE A 149 -18.58 11.15 2.45
N THR A 150 -17.28 11.14 2.78
CA THR A 150 -16.49 12.37 2.98
C THR A 150 -15.31 12.50 2.02
N ALA A 151 -14.88 11.42 1.38
CA ALA A 151 -13.71 11.38 0.50
C ALA A 151 -13.79 10.23 -0.51
N VAL A 152 -12.88 10.22 -1.48
CA VAL A 152 -12.70 9.08 -2.38
C VAL A 152 -11.63 8.14 -1.80
N PRO A 153 -11.94 6.88 -1.45
CA PRO A 153 -10.96 5.97 -0.84
C PRO A 153 -9.69 5.83 -1.67
N THR A 154 -8.54 5.71 -1.01
CA THR A 154 -7.25 5.50 -1.70
C THR A 154 -7.18 4.16 -2.43
N ALA A 155 -6.36 4.12 -3.48
CA ALA A 155 -6.08 2.89 -4.21
C ALA A 155 -5.53 1.79 -3.30
N ALA A 156 -4.73 2.16 -2.30
CA ALA A 156 -4.20 1.22 -1.31
C ALA A 156 -5.33 0.58 -0.48
N ALA A 157 -6.28 1.37 0.03
CA ALA A 157 -7.42 0.85 0.80
C ALA A 157 -8.28 -0.10 -0.05
N TYR A 158 -8.65 0.30 -1.26
CA TYR A 158 -9.37 -0.58 -2.20
C TYR A 158 -8.59 -1.87 -2.48
N SER A 159 -7.31 -1.75 -2.82
CA SER A 159 -6.50 -2.90 -3.21
C SER A 159 -6.33 -3.91 -2.08
N ALA A 160 -6.24 -3.43 -0.84
CA ALA A 160 -6.19 -4.27 0.35
C ALA A 160 -7.51 -5.05 0.56
N VAL A 161 -8.67 -4.41 0.34
CA VAL A 161 -9.98 -5.07 0.47
C VAL A 161 -10.25 -6.03 -0.70
N ILE A 162 -9.88 -5.66 -1.92
CA ILE A 162 -9.96 -6.54 -3.09
C ILE A 162 -9.10 -7.79 -2.87
N ALA A 163 -7.86 -7.61 -2.40
CA ALA A 163 -6.99 -8.73 -2.06
C ALA A 163 -7.64 -9.63 -0.99
N ALA A 164 -8.18 -9.04 0.08
CA ALA A 164 -8.87 -9.80 1.11
C ALA A 164 -10.07 -10.60 0.56
N ALA A 165 -10.87 -10.02 -0.34
CA ALA A 165 -11.97 -10.72 -0.98
C ALA A 165 -11.50 -11.94 -1.77
N PHE A 166 -10.48 -11.79 -2.62
CA PHE A 166 -9.93 -12.91 -3.38
C PHE A 166 -9.32 -14.01 -2.50
N LEU A 167 -8.51 -13.62 -1.48
CA LEU A 167 -7.92 -14.59 -0.54
C LEU A 167 -8.98 -15.35 0.28
N ASN A 168 -10.19 -14.80 0.40
CA ASN A 168 -11.31 -15.43 1.10
C ASN A 168 -12.33 -16.10 0.15
N ASN A 169 -11.97 -16.32 -1.12
CA ASN A 169 -12.83 -16.93 -2.14
C ASN A 169 -14.13 -16.15 -2.44
N GLU A 170 -14.16 -14.84 -2.18
CA GLU A 170 -15.28 -13.96 -2.50
C GLU A 170 -15.03 -13.27 -3.86
N GLU A 171 -14.88 -14.08 -4.91
CA GLU A 171 -14.43 -13.64 -6.24
C GLU A 171 -15.32 -12.55 -6.85
N ALA A 172 -16.65 -12.75 -6.84
CA ALA A 172 -17.60 -11.79 -7.39
C ALA A 172 -17.50 -10.42 -6.72
N LEU A 173 -17.27 -10.40 -5.41
CA LEU A 173 -17.04 -9.17 -4.65
C LEU A 173 -15.69 -8.53 -5.01
N GLY A 174 -14.63 -9.33 -5.11
CA GLY A 174 -13.30 -8.86 -5.52
C GLY A 174 -13.33 -8.15 -6.88
N TRP A 175 -13.98 -8.75 -7.88
CA TRP A 175 -14.16 -8.13 -9.20
C TRP A 175 -15.06 -6.90 -9.16
N THR A 176 -16.16 -6.93 -8.41
CA THR A 176 -17.04 -5.75 -8.26
C THR A 176 -16.28 -4.55 -7.69
N LEU A 177 -15.44 -4.77 -6.67
CA LEU A 177 -14.61 -3.72 -6.07
C LEU A 177 -13.49 -3.26 -7.01
N LEU A 178 -12.94 -4.17 -7.82
CA LEU A 178 -11.94 -3.85 -8.83
C LEU A 178 -12.53 -2.96 -9.95
N ASP A 179 -13.72 -3.28 -10.43
CA ASP A 179 -14.43 -2.44 -11.40
C ASP A 179 -14.74 -1.07 -10.80
N GLU A 180 -15.17 -1.02 -9.53
CA GLU A 180 -15.46 0.24 -8.85
C GLU A 180 -14.23 1.16 -8.77
N ILE A 181 -13.05 0.65 -8.41
CA ILE A 181 -11.84 1.49 -8.37
C ILE A 181 -11.43 1.97 -9.77
N LEU A 182 -11.60 1.14 -10.80
CA LEU A 182 -11.30 1.51 -12.19
C LEU A 182 -12.25 2.59 -12.72
N MET A 183 -13.54 2.53 -12.36
CA MET A 183 -14.52 3.58 -12.68
C MET A 183 -14.23 4.92 -11.98
N LEU A 184 -13.39 4.93 -10.95
CA LEU A 184 -12.91 6.13 -10.28
C LEU A 184 -11.60 6.69 -10.89
N ASP A 185 -11.18 6.19 -12.06
CA ASP A 185 -9.90 6.50 -12.72
C ASP A 185 -8.68 6.26 -11.80
N LYS A 186 -8.77 5.28 -10.89
CA LYS A 186 -7.68 4.89 -9.99
C LYS A 186 -7.13 3.53 -10.38
N LEU A 187 -5.79 3.45 -10.42
CA LEU A 187 -5.12 2.18 -10.66
C LEU A 187 -5.03 1.37 -9.36
N PRO A 188 -5.52 0.13 -9.33
CA PRO A 188 -5.33 -0.76 -8.21
C PRO A 188 -3.85 -1.13 -8.06
N GLY A 189 -3.40 -1.29 -6.83
CA GLY A 189 -2.07 -1.83 -6.52
C GLY A 189 -2.00 -3.31 -6.84
N SER A 190 -0.80 -3.79 -7.20
CA SER A 190 -0.57 -5.18 -7.63
C SER A 190 -1.03 -6.24 -6.64
N VAL A 191 -1.07 -5.93 -5.33
CA VAL A 191 -1.59 -6.80 -4.26
C VAL A 191 -2.99 -7.35 -4.57
N SER A 192 -3.85 -6.54 -5.22
CA SER A 192 -5.21 -6.94 -5.59
C SER A 192 -5.21 -8.10 -6.58
N LEU A 193 -4.45 -7.99 -7.67
CA LEU A 193 -4.36 -9.01 -8.71
C LEU A 193 -3.52 -10.20 -8.25
N LEU A 194 -2.45 -9.97 -7.49
CA LEU A 194 -1.60 -11.05 -6.96
C LEU A 194 -2.34 -11.98 -5.99
N ALA A 195 -3.36 -11.46 -5.30
CA ALA A 195 -4.25 -12.27 -4.47
C ALA A 195 -5.14 -13.21 -5.30
N TYR A 196 -5.45 -12.85 -6.54
CA TYR A 196 -6.24 -13.68 -7.45
C TYR A 196 -5.37 -14.67 -8.24
N VAL A 197 -4.23 -14.19 -8.76
CA VAL A 197 -3.30 -14.97 -9.59
C VAL A 197 -1.86 -14.82 -9.11
N THR A 198 -1.19 -15.96 -8.95
CA THR A 198 0.23 -15.99 -8.56
C THR A 198 1.11 -15.38 -9.66
N TYR A 199 2.36 -15.05 -9.31
CA TYR A 199 3.37 -14.59 -10.27
C TYR A 199 3.67 -15.58 -11.42
N LYS A 200 3.29 -16.85 -11.26
CA LYS A 200 3.40 -17.89 -12.30
C LYS A 200 2.17 -17.96 -13.21
N GLY A 201 1.23 -17.03 -13.05
CA GLY A 201 -0.05 -17.03 -13.77
C GLY A 201 -1.04 -18.07 -13.25
N LEU A 202 -0.78 -18.75 -12.13
CA LEU A 202 -1.75 -19.71 -11.58
C LEU A 202 -2.84 -18.98 -10.80
N CYS A 203 -4.10 -19.23 -11.13
CA CYS A 203 -5.23 -18.79 -10.33
C CYS A 203 -5.19 -19.47 -8.95
N GLN A 204 -5.24 -18.68 -7.88
CA GLN A 204 -5.20 -19.19 -6.51
C GLN A 204 -6.46 -20.01 -6.13
N HIS A 205 -7.56 -19.85 -6.88
CA HIS A 205 -8.82 -20.55 -6.64
C HIS A 205 -8.94 -21.88 -7.38
N CYS A 206 -8.77 -21.88 -8.71
CA CYS A 206 -8.96 -23.08 -9.54
C CYS A 206 -7.65 -23.77 -9.95
N SER A 207 -6.49 -23.21 -9.59
CA SER A 207 -5.16 -23.69 -10.00
C SER A 207 -4.93 -23.75 -11.51
N GLN A 208 -5.81 -23.16 -12.32
CA GLN A 208 -5.59 -23.02 -13.76
C GLN A 208 -4.49 -22.01 -14.03
N THR A 209 -3.66 -22.30 -15.02
CA THR A 209 -2.67 -21.36 -15.53
C THR A 209 -3.37 -20.38 -16.47
N LEU A 210 -3.18 -19.09 -16.26
CA LEU A 210 -3.52 -18.06 -17.22
C LEU A 210 -2.83 -18.37 -18.54
N ASP A 211 -3.57 -18.24 -19.63
CA ASP A 211 -2.99 -18.39 -20.96
C ASP A 211 -1.87 -17.36 -21.13
N ASN A 212 -0.68 -17.85 -21.48
CA ASN A 212 0.43 -16.98 -21.77
C ASN A 212 0.12 -16.26 -23.09
N PHE A 213 -0.05 -14.95 -23.04
CA PHE A 213 -0.21 -14.14 -24.24
C PHE A 213 1.15 -14.00 -24.93
N VAL A 214 1.50 -15.01 -25.72
CA VAL A 214 2.65 -14.97 -26.63
C VAL A 214 2.11 -14.57 -27.99
N LEU A 215 2.49 -13.37 -28.44
CA LEU A 215 2.28 -13.00 -29.85
C LEU A 215 3.06 -13.98 -30.71
N THR A 216 2.39 -14.60 -31.67
CA THR A 216 3.07 -15.34 -32.72
C THR A 216 3.96 -14.40 -33.52
N ASP A 217 4.99 -14.94 -34.19
CA ASP A 217 5.86 -14.13 -35.07
C ASP A 217 5.04 -13.39 -36.13
N GLN A 218 3.93 -13.99 -36.58
CA GLN A 218 3.01 -13.36 -37.52
C GLN A 218 2.25 -12.20 -36.88
N GLU A 219 1.61 -12.39 -35.72
CA GLU A 219 0.90 -11.30 -35.03
C GLU A 219 1.83 -10.15 -34.65
N PHE A 220 3.06 -10.47 -34.24
CA PHE A 220 4.09 -9.46 -33.97
C PHE A 220 4.50 -8.72 -35.25
N ALA A 221 4.70 -9.42 -36.37
CA ALA A 221 5.04 -8.80 -37.64
C ALA A 221 3.90 -7.89 -38.16
N GLU A 222 2.66 -8.32 -38.03
CA GLU A 222 1.47 -7.54 -38.38
C GLU A 222 1.39 -6.28 -37.50
N LEU A 223 1.49 -6.42 -36.17
CA LEU A 223 1.49 -5.30 -35.24
C LEU A 223 2.67 -4.33 -35.50
N LYS A 224 3.86 -4.87 -35.76
CA LYS A 224 5.05 -4.09 -36.13
C LYS A 224 4.77 -3.28 -37.39
N SER A 225 4.25 -3.89 -38.44
CA SER A 225 3.94 -3.21 -39.70
C SER A 225 2.94 -2.07 -39.49
N GLU A 226 1.86 -2.34 -38.76
CA GLU A 226 0.82 -1.35 -38.44
C GLU A 226 1.36 -0.14 -37.67
N ILE A 227 2.22 -0.36 -36.67
CA ILE A 227 2.88 0.72 -35.93
C ILE A 227 3.85 1.49 -36.84
N PHE A 228 4.66 0.79 -37.64
CA PHE A 228 5.62 1.43 -38.55
C PHE A 228 4.91 2.32 -39.57
N GLU A 229 3.84 1.84 -40.20
CA GLU A 229 3.12 2.61 -41.21
C GLU A 229 2.33 3.77 -40.61
N LYS A 230 1.63 3.55 -39.49
CA LYS A 230 0.68 4.54 -38.95
C LYS A 230 1.30 5.54 -37.99
N VAL A 231 2.37 5.14 -37.27
CA VAL A 231 2.99 5.96 -36.22
C VAL A 231 4.36 6.48 -36.63
N ILE A 232 5.22 5.61 -37.17
CA ILE A 232 6.62 5.99 -37.49
C ILE A 232 6.70 6.73 -38.83
N VAL A 233 6.06 6.20 -39.86
CA VAL A 233 5.93 6.86 -41.17
C VAL A 233 4.83 7.92 -41.08
N GLY A 234 3.61 7.50 -40.70
CA GLY A 234 2.48 8.38 -40.45
C GLY A 234 2.13 9.28 -41.65
N ARG A 235 1.07 10.10 -41.51
CA ARG A 235 0.78 11.21 -42.43
C ARG A 235 0.97 12.57 -41.76
N ASP A 236 1.47 12.56 -40.52
CA ASP A 236 1.54 13.73 -39.68
C ASP A 236 2.79 14.54 -40.02
N VAL A 237 2.56 15.69 -40.67
CA VAL A 237 3.58 16.56 -41.26
C VAL A 237 4.48 17.21 -40.19
N PHE A 238 4.14 17.05 -38.90
CA PHE A 238 4.93 17.54 -37.77
C PHE A 238 5.91 16.49 -37.21
N VAL A 239 5.85 15.23 -37.66
CA VAL A 239 6.82 14.18 -37.32
C VAL A 239 8.07 14.39 -38.17
N LYS A 240 9.17 14.82 -37.53
CA LYS A 240 10.44 15.22 -38.18
C LYS A 240 11.34 14.05 -38.60
N THR A 241 10.83 12.83 -38.70
CA THR A 241 11.66 11.68 -39.06
C THR A 241 12.02 11.78 -40.55
N ASN A 242 13.31 11.89 -40.86
CA ASN A 242 13.74 11.94 -42.25
C ASN A 242 13.90 10.52 -42.85
N PRO A 243 13.82 10.34 -44.18
CA PRO A 243 13.90 9.02 -44.81
C PRO A 243 15.21 8.25 -44.52
N GLU A 244 16.34 8.96 -44.37
CA GLU A 244 17.64 8.32 -44.08
C GLU A 244 17.74 7.80 -42.64
N GLU A 245 17.15 8.52 -41.69
CA GLU A 245 17.03 8.10 -40.29
C GLU A 245 16.14 6.87 -40.17
N LEU A 246 15.06 6.81 -40.94
CA LEU A 246 14.17 5.66 -40.98
C LEU A 246 14.86 4.41 -41.55
N GLU A 247 15.64 4.55 -42.63
CA GLU A 247 16.41 3.43 -43.19
C GLU A 247 17.51 2.93 -42.25
N LYS A 248 18.10 3.81 -41.43
CA LYS A 248 19.05 3.39 -40.38
C LYS A 248 18.40 2.68 -39.20
N PHE A 249 17.12 2.93 -38.94
CA PHE A 249 16.39 2.39 -37.79
C PHE A 249 15.76 1.02 -38.05
N LYS A 250 15.39 0.72 -39.30
CA LYS A 250 14.81 -0.56 -39.73
C LYS A 250 15.76 -1.74 -39.49
#